data_AF-A0A4P2Q2A1-F1
#
_entry.id   AF-A0A4P2Q2A1-F1
#
_cell.length_a   1.000
_cell.length_b   1.000
_cell.length_c   1.000
_cell.angle_alpha   90.00
_cell.angle_beta   90.00
_cell.angle_gamma   90.00
#
_symmetry.space_group_name_H-M   'P 1'
#
loop_
_entity.id
_entity.type
_entity.pdbx_description
1 polymer ?
#
loop_
_entity_poly.entity_id
_entity_poly.type
_entity_poly.pdbx_seq_one_letter_code
_entity_poly.pdbx_strand_id
1 'polypeptide(L)'
;MRSPGPRIPPSAPLLLVAALAAPAGCAAEAAARREPDPALTAELRRIDESRGHIDDASRAVSGRRYADARALLDRASALGVDAHRYEIGELREKLDRREAKLWANEAAELLEQGDCEAAFRLLSARIAELGSEAFAREARRLVGRAAVACASAQVDAATIAGRFAEARAFLAAAPTRTVLGAAGAERLTAELDATIAEALYGQIEADVAAGRWAAAVEAIEAAVARGDAPEEQGRALVGRVREAAAPRLAELAGKAVGARGAAAALERIDAAIARLGWEPVAAALPGSDALPEPLARRRAALAAWVEAVRLQMRPMKRPSMRWSHGTVAVAPPSDADGPPAHSLAPSTAVWVIGQTKQRALVTAVDPGTVVLTRALDAAIGWVPLLRLAPEPTLDWLPPDDQMKGARVWGPLREGQPTLELGVVSEVRGADVIVRRLADDAEIPLPRRQLRSGRLAPGTRVLALCEAENQPATIVEVPPTGRVARIQCDGGTQKDEPLASLRARPDFLPRRGR
;
A
#
# COMPACT_ATOMS: atom_id res chain seq x y z
N MET A 1 19.20 -46.71 7.56
CA MET A 1 20.62 -46.68 7.17
C MET A 1 21.44 -46.23 8.36
N ARG A 2 22.11 -47.16 9.04
CA ARG A 2 23.09 -46.90 10.09
C ARG A 2 24.38 -47.61 9.64
N SER A 3 25.48 -46.90 9.59
CA SER A 3 26.80 -47.51 9.40
C SER A 3 27.51 -47.67 10.75
N PRO A 4 28.14 -48.83 11.00
CA PRO A 4 28.80 -49.16 12.26
C PRO A 4 30.33 -49.15 12.16
N GLY A 5 30.96 -49.17 13.33
CA GLY A 5 32.23 -49.89 13.59
C GLY A 5 33.34 -49.04 14.22
N PRO A 6 34.39 -49.66 14.80
CA PRO A 6 34.60 -51.09 15.03
C PRO A 6 35.03 -51.48 16.47
N ARG A 7 35.01 -52.80 16.69
CA ARG A 7 35.44 -53.58 17.87
C ARG A 7 36.92 -54.00 17.74
N ILE A 8 37.44 -54.66 18.79
CA ILE A 8 38.36 -55.85 18.84
C ILE A 8 39.60 -55.59 19.75
N PRO A 9 40.12 -56.55 20.56
CA PRO A 9 39.49 -57.56 21.41
C PRO A 9 40.39 -57.80 22.70
N PRO A 10 40.59 -59.01 23.29
CA PRO A 10 40.75 -59.13 24.75
C PRO A 10 42.14 -59.65 25.20
N SER A 11 42.40 -59.68 26.50
CA SER A 11 43.41 -60.57 27.13
C SER A 11 43.21 -60.63 28.65
N ALA A 12 42.84 -61.81 29.14
CA ALA A 12 43.18 -62.29 30.48
C ALA A 12 44.29 -63.35 30.27
N PRO A 13 45.20 -63.62 31.24
CA PRO A 13 44.81 -64.48 32.37
C PRO A 13 45.62 -64.31 33.70
N LEU A 14 45.07 -64.89 34.77
CA LEU A 14 45.71 -65.67 35.87
C LEU A 14 47.19 -65.45 36.26
N LEU A 15 47.49 -65.26 37.56
CA LEU A 15 48.08 -66.28 38.46
C LEU A 15 48.61 -65.74 39.83
N LEU A 16 48.53 -66.66 40.80
CA LEU A 16 49.45 -66.95 41.90
C LEU A 16 49.38 -66.22 43.26
N VAL A 17 49.57 -67.09 44.26
CA VAL A 17 49.37 -67.01 45.70
C VAL A 17 50.73 -67.06 46.41
N ALA A 18 50.74 -66.60 47.67
CA ALA A 18 51.64 -66.97 48.79
C ALA A 18 52.98 -66.22 49.02
N ALA A 19 52.99 -65.54 50.18
CA ALA A 19 53.82 -65.79 51.37
C ALA A 19 55.26 -65.25 51.50
N LEU A 20 55.41 -64.52 52.62
CA LEU A 20 56.48 -64.52 53.65
C LEU A 20 57.85 -63.84 53.42
N ALA A 21 58.29 -63.27 54.55
CA ALA A 21 59.65 -63.01 55.04
C ALA A 21 60.32 -61.66 54.68
N ALA A 22 60.58 -60.90 55.75
CA ALA A 22 61.63 -59.88 55.82
C ALA A 22 63.02 -60.52 55.61
N PRO A 23 64.01 -59.75 55.15
CA PRO A 23 65.00 -59.27 56.11
C PRO A 23 65.47 -57.82 55.89
N ALA A 24 66.21 -57.36 56.88
CA ALA A 24 66.79 -56.04 57.03
C ALA A 24 67.83 -55.66 55.96
N GLY A 25 67.96 -54.35 55.74
CA GLY A 25 69.22 -53.69 55.42
C GLY A 25 69.53 -53.50 53.94
N CYS A 26 69.17 -52.34 53.41
CA CYS A 26 70.14 -51.41 52.81
C CYS A 26 69.43 -50.10 52.43
N ALA A 27 69.94 -49.01 52.98
CA ALA A 27 69.48 -47.66 52.71
C ALA A 27 69.73 -47.30 51.24
N ALA A 28 68.66 -47.03 50.51
CA ALA A 28 68.67 -46.22 49.30
C ALA A 28 67.55 -45.19 49.44
N GLU A 29 67.96 -44.01 49.92
CA GLU A 29 67.38 -42.70 49.67
C GLU A 29 65.85 -42.66 49.49
N ALA A 30 65.14 -42.52 50.61
CA ALA A 30 63.76 -42.06 50.58
C ALA A 30 63.75 -40.65 49.98
N ALA A 31 63.37 -40.55 48.70
CA ALA A 31 62.93 -39.29 48.12
C ALA A 31 61.91 -38.68 49.08
N ALA A 32 62.24 -37.51 49.63
CA ALA A 32 61.40 -36.79 50.58
C ALA A 32 59.96 -36.78 50.06
N ARG A 33 59.00 -37.25 50.87
CA ARG A 33 57.58 -37.04 50.60
C ARG A 33 57.39 -35.54 50.42
N ARG A 34 57.20 -35.10 49.18
CA ARG A 34 56.79 -33.73 48.86
C ARG A 34 55.58 -33.43 49.75
N GLU A 35 55.69 -32.39 50.57
CA GLU A 35 54.53 -31.84 51.26
C GLU A 35 53.43 -31.57 50.22
N PRO A 36 52.17 -31.93 50.49
CA PRO A 36 51.09 -31.74 49.53
C PRO A 36 50.97 -30.25 49.21
N ASP A 37 50.91 -29.95 47.92
CA ASP A 37 50.77 -28.59 47.40
C ASP A 37 49.54 -27.92 48.08
N PRO A 38 49.72 -26.77 48.76
CA PRO A 38 48.62 -26.08 49.42
C PRO A 38 47.48 -25.70 48.45
N ALA A 39 47.79 -25.50 47.16
CA ALA A 39 46.79 -25.24 46.13
C ALA A 39 45.92 -26.48 45.86
N LEU A 40 46.52 -27.67 45.76
CA LEU A 40 45.82 -28.95 45.58
C LEU A 40 44.93 -29.27 46.79
N THR A 41 45.41 -28.97 48.00
CA THR A 41 44.66 -29.19 49.24
C THR A 41 43.43 -28.28 49.34
N ALA A 42 43.54 -27.03 48.89
CA ALA A 42 42.43 -26.08 48.83
C ALA A 42 41.40 -26.43 47.73
N GLU A 43 41.85 -27.01 46.62
CA GLU A 43 40.99 -27.51 45.56
C GLU A 43 40.19 -28.75 45.99
N LEU A 44 40.83 -29.75 46.59
CA LEU A 44 40.16 -30.93 47.13
C LEU A 44 39.11 -30.57 48.19
N ARG A 45 39.42 -29.62 49.08
CA ARG A 45 38.45 -29.14 50.08
C ARG A 45 37.22 -28.49 49.44
N ARG A 46 37.39 -27.69 48.38
CA ARG A 46 36.28 -27.09 47.63
C ARG A 46 35.43 -28.16 46.94
N ILE A 47 36.06 -29.21 46.40
CA ILE A 47 35.37 -30.35 45.80
C ILE A 47 34.55 -31.09 46.87
N ASP A 48 35.13 -31.42 48.02
CA ASP A 48 34.44 -32.12 49.11
C ASP A 48 33.27 -31.30 49.68
N GLU A 49 33.46 -29.99 49.87
CA GLU A 49 32.42 -29.07 50.34
C GLU A 49 31.27 -28.95 49.33
N SER A 50 31.60 -28.83 48.04
CA SER A 50 30.62 -28.84 46.95
C SER A 50 29.84 -30.15 46.91
N ARG A 51 30.51 -31.28 47.08
CA ARG A 51 29.88 -32.61 47.14
C ARG A 51 28.94 -32.74 48.34
N GLY A 52 29.37 -32.27 49.51
CA GLY A 52 28.54 -32.26 50.71
C GLY A 52 27.24 -31.48 50.51
N HIS A 53 27.31 -30.28 49.91
CA HIS A 53 26.13 -29.48 49.57
C HIS A 53 25.20 -30.17 48.56
N ILE A 54 25.74 -30.86 47.55
CA ILE A 54 24.98 -31.61 46.56
C ILE A 54 24.21 -32.77 47.21
N ASP A 55 24.86 -33.53 48.09
CA ASP A 55 24.26 -34.65 48.80
C ASP A 55 23.17 -34.19 49.78
N ASP A 56 23.42 -33.09 50.52
CA ASP A 56 22.43 -32.47 51.40
C ASP A 56 21.24 -31.91 50.61
N ALA A 57 21.48 -31.29 49.46
CA ALA A 57 20.41 -30.83 48.59
C ALA A 57 19.53 -31.99 48.10
N SER A 58 20.14 -33.10 47.69
CA SER A 58 19.42 -34.31 47.27
C SER A 58 18.54 -34.89 48.39
N ARG A 59 19.05 -34.91 49.64
CA ARG A 59 18.27 -35.27 50.83
C ARG A 59 17.11 -34.30 51.07
N ALA A 60 17.36 -32.99 50.96
CA ALA A 60 16.33 -31.96 51.13
C ALA A 60 15.22 -32.05 50.07
N VAL A 61 15.55 -32.31 48.79
CA VAL A 61 14.57 -32.58 47.71
C VAL A 61 13.70 -33.80 48.02
N SER A 62 14.29 -34.83 48.63
CA SER A 62 13.55 -36.04 49.02
C SER A 62 12.63 -35.80 50.20
N GLY A 63 13.04 -34.94 51.15
CA GLY A 63 12.24 -34.49 52.29
C GLY A 63 11.26 -33.35 51.99
N ARG A 64 11.02 -33.00 50.72
CA ARG A 64 10.17 -31.87 50.28
C ARG A 64 10.57 -30.49 50.84
N ARG A 65 11.82 -30.33 51.29
CA ARG A 65 12.38 -29.05 51.74
C ARG A 65 13.00 -28.31 50.55
N TYR A 66 12.15 -27.84 49.65
CA TYR A 66 12.59 -27.30 48.35
C TYR A 66 13.40 -25.99 48.46
N ALA A 67 13.04 -25.10 49.38
CA ALA A 67 13.80 -23.88 49.65
C ALA A 67 15.23 -24.19 50.15
N ASP A 68 15.35 -25.11 51.12
CA ASP A 68 16.64 -25.58 51.64
C ASP A 68 17.50 -26.20 50.54
N ALA A 69 16.90 -27.06 49.72
CA ALA A 69 17.59 -27.70 48.61
C ALA A 69 18.12 -26.69 47.58
N ARG A 70 17.35 -25.64 47.26
CA ARG A 70 17.80 -24.58 46.34
C ARG A 70 18.97 -23.78 46.93
N ALA A 71 18.87 -23.38 48.20
CA ALA A 71 19.95 -22.67 48.90
C ALA A 71 21.25 -23.49 48.96
N LEU A 72 21.14 -24.81 49.17
CA LEU A 72 22.29 -25.72 49.14
C LEU A 72 22.91 -25.83 47.73
N LEU A 73 22.10 -25.89 46.68
CA LEU A 73 22.57 -25.91 45.30
C LEU A 73 23.16 -24.56 44.85
N ASP A 74 22.71 -23.45 45.40
CA ASP A 74 23.32 -22.12 45.18
C ASP A 74 24.69 -22.03 45.83
N ARG A 75 24.84 -22.51 47.08
CA ARG A 75 26.14 -22.62 47.75
C ARG A 75 27.09 -23.55 47.00
N ALA A 76 26.61 -24.72 46.57
CA ALA A 76 27.41 -25.66 45.78
C ALA A 76 27.91 -25.05 44.46
N SER A 77 27.06 -24.26 43.79
CA SER A 77 27.41 -23.57 42.54
C SER A 77 28.40 -22.42 42.76
N ALA A 78 28.30 -21.71 43.88
CA ALA A 78 29.18 -20.59 44.21
C ALA A 78 30.65 -21.03 44.44
N LEU A 79 30.87 -22.30 44.77
CA LEU A 79 32.20 -22.88 44.93
C LEU A 79 32.96 -23.07 43.60
N GLY A 80 32.27 -22.97 42.45
CA GLY A 80 32.92 -22.95 41.12
C GLY A 80 33.60 -24.26 40.71
N VAL A 81 33.13 -25.41 41.20
CA VAL A 81 33.69 -26.72 40.87
C VAL A 81 33.11 -27.23 39.55
N ASP A 82 33.88 -27.14 38.47
CA ASP A 82 33.43 -27.47 37.11
C ASP A 82 32.92 -28.92 36.97
N ALA A 83 33.58 -29.88 37.65
CA ALA A 83 33.18 -31.29 37.64
C ALA A 83 31.75 -31.53 38.17
N HIS A 84 31.25 -30.65 39.04
CA HIS A 84 29.92 -30.77 39.65
C HIS A 84 28.83 -29.95 38.94
N ARG A 85 29.20 -29.10 37.97
CA ARG A 85 28.26 -28.19 37.30
C ARG A 85 27.07 -28.91 36.67
N TYR A 86 27.34 -30.05 36.04
CA TYR A 86 26.30 -30.89 35.41
C TYR A 86 25.35 -31.49 36.44
N GLU A 87 25.87 -32.09 37.51
CA GLU A 87 25.08 -32.72 38.58
C GLU A 87 24.23 -31.69 39.35
N ILE A 88 24.77 -30.51 39.62
CA ILE A 88 24.02 -29.38 40.19
C ILE A 88 22.87 -28.99 39.26
N GLY A 89 23.11 -28.93 37.95
CA GLY A 89 22.09 -28.65 36.93
C GLY A 89 20.96 -29.69 36.93
N GLU A 90 21.28 -30.98 36.90
CA GLU A 90 20.29 -32.07 36.94
C GLU A 90 19.46 -32.07 38.22
N LEU A 91 20.09 -31.83 39.38
CA LEU A 91 19.39 -31.77 40.66
C LEU A 91 18.48 -30.54 40.75
N ARG A 92 18.90 -29.38 40.23
CA ARG A 92 18.05 -28.17 40.13
C ARG A 92 16.82 -28.45 39.27
N GLU A 93 17.00 -29.07 38.10
CA GLU A 93 15.88 -29.42 37.24
C GLU A 93 14.94 -30.44 37.90
N LYS A 94 15.48 -31.44 38.60
CA LYS A 94 14.67 -32.42 39.35
C LYS A 94 13.89 -31.79 40.50
N LEU A 95 14.49 -30.83 41.21
CA LEU A 95 13.84 -30.01 42.23
C LEU A 95 12.68 -29.23 41.60
N ASP A 96 12.96 -28.48 40.53
CA ASP A 96 11.98 -27.66 39.81
C ASP A 96 10.78 -28.49 39.34
N ARG A 97 11.00 -29.68 38.76
CA ARG A 97 9.92 -30.56 38.30
C ARG A 97 9.08 -31.12 39.45
N ARG A 98 9.68 -31.40 40.60
CA ARG A 98 8.94 -31.91 41.79
C ARG A 98 8.11 -30.80 42.42
N GLU A 99 8.70 -29.62 42.54
CA GLU A 99 8.02 -28.46 43.06
C GLU A 99 6.88 -28.03 42.12
N ALA A 100 7.08 -28.04 40.80
CA ALA A 100 6.03 -27.77 39.82
C ALA A 100 4.80 -28.68 39.98
N LYS A 101 4.99 -29.95 40.35
CA LYS A 101 3.87 -30.87 40.61
C LYS A 101 3.04 -30.49 41.84
N LEU A 102 3.68 -29.99 42.90
CA LEU A 102 2.97 -29.54 44.10
C LEU A 102 2.05 -28.35 43.74
N TRP A 103 2.63 -27.31 43.14
CA TRP A 103 1.90 -26.10 42.76
C TRP A 103 0.87 -26.34 41.65
N ALA A 104 1.15 -27.27 40.73
CA ALA A 104 0.19 -27.66 39.70
C ALA A 104 -1.06 -28.33 40.31
N ASN A 105 -0.92 -29.10 41.39
CA ASN A 105 -2.08 -29.69 42.07
C ASN A 105 -2.93 -28.62 42.75
N GLU A 106 -2.31 -27.69 43.48
CA GLU A 106 -3.02 -26.57 44.14
C GLU A 106 -3.75 -25.69 43.10
N ALA A 107 -3.09 -25.41 41.97
CA ALA A 107 -3.72 -24.67 40.88
C ALA A 107 -4.83 -25.48 40.20
N ALA A 108 -4.70 -26.80 40.08
CA ALA A 108 -5.74 -27.65 39.50
C ALA A 108 -7.04 -27.61 40.32
N GLU A 109 -6.94 -27.61 41.65
CA GLU A 109 -8.13 -27.49 42.53
C GLU A 109 -8.88 -26.17 42.29
N LEU A 110 -8.16 -25.05 42.12
CA LEU A 110 -8.76 -23.75 41.80
C LEU A 110 -9.39 -23.74 40.39
N LEU A 111 -8.75 -24.38 39.42
CA LEU A 111 -9.27 -24.51 38.05
C LEU A 111 -10.54 -25.37 38.00
N GLU A 112 -10.62 -26.44 38.80
CA GLU A 112 -11.82 -27.28 38.93
C GLU A 112 -13.00 -26.52 39.58
N GLN A 113 -12.70 -25.58 40.48
CA GLN A 113 -13.69 -24.68 41.09
C GLN A 113 -14.11 -23.52 40.17
N GLY A 114 -13.45 -23.36 39.01
CA GLY A 114 -13.70 -22.27 38.07
C GLY A 114 -13.04 -20.93 38.43
N ASP A 115 -12.19 -20.88 39.46
CA ASP A 115 -11.44 -19.69 39.85
C ASP A 115 -10.12 -19.60 39.06
N CYS A 116 -10.25 -19.31 37.76
CA CYS A 116 -9.11 -19.24 36.85
C CYS A 116 -8.14 -18.12 37.25
N GLU A 117 -8.64 -16.98 37.75
CA GLU A 117 -7.80 -15.85 38.12
C GLU A 117 -6.93 -16.12 39.35
N ALA A 118 -7.48 -16.79 40.37
CA ALA A 118 -6.67 -17.20 41.52
C ALA A 118 -5.62 -18.23 41.11
N ALA A 119 -6.02 -19.25 40.32
CA ALA A 119 -5.08 -20.26 39.81
C ALA A 119 -3.94 -19.63 39.01
N PHE A 120 -4.27 -18.67 38.13
CA PHE A 120 -3.28 -18.01 37.28
C PHE A 120 -2.35 -17.09 38.06
N ARG A 121 -2.88 -16.34 39.04
CA ARG A 121 -2.06 -15.52 39.94
C ARG A 121 -1.10 -16.38 40.76
N LEU A 122 -1.59 -17.50 41.31
CA LEU A 122 -0.80 -18.44 42.11
C LEU A 122 0.41 -18.96 41.31
N LEU A 123 0.15 -19.56 40.15
CA LEU A 123 1.21 -20.14 39.31
C LEU A 123 2.14 -19.07 38.73
N SER A 124 1.59 -17.95 38.27
CA SER A 124 2.41 -16.87 37.70
C SER A 124 3.35 -16.26 38.73
N ALA A 125 2.88 -16.04 39.96
CA ALA A 125 3.73 -15.54 41.04
C ALA A 125 4.87 -16.52 41.31
N ARG A 126 4.58 -17.82 41.37
CA ARG A 126 5.61 -18.83 41.60
C ARG A 126 6.61 -18.96 40.46
N ILE A 127 6.14 -18.88 39.21
CA ILE A 127 7.03 -18.87 38.02
C ILE A 127 7.98 -17.67 38.09
N ALA A 128 7.46 -16.48 38.41
CA ALA A 128 8.26 -15.26 38.50
C ALA A 128 9.27 -15.31 39.66
N GLU A 129 8.85 -15.79 40.83
CA GLU A 129 9.72 -15.93 42.01
C GLU A 129 10.88 -16.90 41.75
N LEU A 130 10.60 -18.05 41.10
CA LEU A 130 11.63 -19.07 40.89
C LEU A 130 12.55 -18.78 39.70
N GLY A 131 12.08 -18.04 38.70
CA GLY A 131 12.84 -17.75 37.47
C GLY A 131 13.31 -18.99 36.69
N SER A 132 12.74 -20.18 36.96
CA SER A 132 13.16 -21.44 36.35
C SER A 132 12.28 -21.81 35.17
N GLU A 133 12.91 -22.00 34.00
CA GLU A 133 12.22 -22.52 32.83
C GLU A 133 11.76 -23.97 32.99
N ALA A 134 12.51 -24.80 33.72
CA ALA A 134 12.16 -26.20 33.95
C ALA A 134 10.87 -26.28 34.79
N PHE A 135 10.76 -25.44 35.82
CA PHE A 135 9.54 -25.30 36.61
C PHE A 135 8.38 -24.83 35.75
N ALA A 136 8.56 -23.73 35.00
CA ALA A 136 7.51 -23.16 34.17
C ALA A 136 7.00 -24.15 33.10
N ARG A 137 7.90 -24.86 32.42
CA ARG A 137 7.52 -25.88 31.42
C ARG A 137 6.73 -27.02 32.05
N GLU A 138 7.19 -27.56 33.18
CA GLU A 138 6.51 -28.68 33.84
C GLU A 138 5.16 -28.27 34.43
N ALA A 139 5.08 -27.10 35.08
CA ALA A 139 3.83 -26.57 35.60
C ALA A 139 2.79 -26.41 34.48
N ARG A 140 3.16 -25.75 33.37
CA ARG A 140 2.30 -25.60 32.17
C ARG A 140 1.89 -26.94 31.57
N ARG A 141 2.80 -27.93 31.52
CA ARG A 141 2.49 -29.27 31.00
C ARG A 141 1.41 -29.97 31.83
N LEU A 142 1.43 -29.78 33.16
CA LEU A 142 0.50 -30.42 34.08
C LEU A 142 -0.87 -29.76 34.08
N VAL A 143 -0.94 -28.43 34.11
CA VAL A 143 -2.21 -27.70 34.21
C VAL A 143 -2.77 -27.25 32.87
N GLY A 144 -1.99 -27.29 31.79
CA GLY A 144 -2.27 -26.57 30.54
C GLY A 144 -3.64 -26.85 29.94
N ARG A 145 -4.11 -28.10 29.96
CA ARG A 145 -5.45 -28.44 29.43
C ARG A 145 -6.56 -27.83 30.28
N ALA A 146 -6.47 -27.92 31.62
CA ALA A 146 -7.44 -27.36 32.54
C ALA A 146 -7.41 -25.82 32.51
N ALA A 147 -6.21 -25.23 32.44
CA ALA A 147 -6.01 -23.79 32.33
C ALA A 147 -6.65 -23.22 31.05
N VAL A 148 -6.43 -23.85 29.89
CA VAL A 148 -7.06 -23.44 28.62
C VAL A 148 -8.58 -23.58 28.68
N ALA A 149 -9.10 -24.68 29.25
CA ALA A 149 -10.55 -24.87 29.38
C ALA A 149 -11.20 -23.81 30.30
N CYS A 150 -10.56 -23.50 31.43
CA CYS A 150 -11.01 -22.48 32.37
C CYS A 150 -10.99 -21.09 31.72
N ALA A 151 -9.88 -20.73 31.06
CA ALA A 151 -9.74 -19.47 30.34
C ALA A 151 -10.78 -19.33 29.21
N SER A 152 -10.99 -20.39 28.41
CA SER A 152 -12.02 -20.42 27.38
C SER A 152 -13.40 -20.18 27.96
N ALA A 153 -13.77 -20.87 29.05
CA ALA A 153 -15.08 -20.70 29.68
C ALA A 153 -15.32 -19.27 30.21
N GLN A 154 -14.29 -18.62 30.79
CA GLN A 154 -14.40 -17.22 31.21
C GLN A 154 -14.54 -16.27 30.01
N VAL A 155 -13.76 -16.50 28.94
CA VAL A 155 -13.86 -15.73 27.69
C VAL A 155 -15.24 -15.90 27.06
N ASP A 156 -15.77 -17.12 27.00
CA ASP A 156 -17.09 -17.42 26.47
C ASP A 156 -18.19 -16.73 27.29
N ALA A 157 -18.12 -16.80 28.61
CA ALA A 157 -19.08 -16.14 29.50
C ALA A 157 -19.06 -14.60 29.34
N ALA A 158 -17.88 -13.99 29.21
CA ALA A 158 -17.75 -12.57 28.94
C ALA A 158 -18.28 -12.20 27.54
N THR A 159 -17.98 -13.00 26.53
CA THR A 159 -18.42 -12.83 25.14
C THR A 159 -19.96 -12.92 25.02
N ILE A 160 -20.59 -13.92 25.65
CA ILE A 160 -22.05 -14.09 25.69
C ILE A 160 -22.72 -12.88 26.37
N ALA A 161 -22.07 -12.31 27.39
CA ALA A 161 -22.54 -11.11 28.07
C ALA A 161 -22.25 -9.79 27.31
N GLY A 162 -21.61 -9.85 26.14
CA GLY A 162 -21.19 -8.66 25.36
C GLY A 162 -20.06 -7.86 26.00
N ARG A 163 -19.33 -8.45 26.97
CA ARG A 163 -18.22 -7.81 27.70
C ARG A 163 -16.88 -8.14 27.04
N PHE A 164 -16.72 -7.74 25.78
CA PHE A 164 -15.54 -8.07 24.97
C PHE A 164 -14.25 -7.44 25.53
N ALA A 165 -14.32 -6.21 26.01
CA ALA A 165 -13.17 -5.54 26.66
C ALA A 165 -12.66 -6.33 27.89
N GLU A 166 -13.56 -6.92 28.67
CA GLU A 166 -13.22 -7.74 29.84
C GLU A 166 -12.54 -9.06 29.42
N ALA A 167 -13.09 -9.76 28.42
CA ALA A 167 -12.49 -10.97 27.86
C ALA A 167 -11.05 -10.73 27.36
N ARG A 168 -10.84 -9.60 26.67
CA ARG A 168 -9.51 -9.19 26.18
C ARG A 168 -8.57 -8.82 27.32
N ALA A 169 -9.04 -8.07 28.31
CA ALA A 169 -8.24 -7.71 29.48
C ALA A 169 -7.78 -8.96 30.26
N PHE A 170 -8.66 -9.95 30.40
CA PHE A 170 -8.34 -11.23 31.04
C PHE A 170 -7.24 -11.99 30.30
N LEU A 171 -7.32 -12.13 28.96
CA LEU A 171 -6.28 -12.80 28.16
C LEU A 171 -4.96 -12.00 28.10
N ALA A 172 -5.03 -10.67 28.14
CA ALA A 172 -3.86 -9.80 28.13
C ALA A 172 -3.14 -9.74 29.50
N ALA A 173 -3.82 -10.12 30.59
CA ALA A 173 -3.25 -10.08 31.93
C ALA A 173 -1.97 -10.92 32.04
N ALA A 174 -0.93 -10.35 32.65
CA ALA A 174 0.37 -11.01 32.79
C ALA A 174 0.29 -12.42 33.44
N PRO A 175 -0.54 -12.66 34.48
CA PRO A 175 -0.72 -13.99 35.03
C PRO A 175 -1.28 -15.00 34.03
N THR A 176 -2.31 -14.61 33.27
CA THR A 176 -2.95 -15.43 32.24
C THR A 176 -1.95 -15.83 31.15
N ARG A 177 -1.20 -14.85 30.61
CA ARG A 177 -0.17 -15.12 29.60
C ARG A 177 0.95 -16.02 30.11
N THR A 178 1.34 -15.84 31.37
CA THR A 178 2.41 -16.63 32.00
C THR A 178 2.02 -18.10 32.13
N VAL A 179 0.78 -18.38 32.51
CA VAL A 179 0.29 -19.75 32.75
C VAL A 179 -0.12 -20.44 31.46
N LEU A 180 -0.78 -19.75 30.54
CA LEU A 180 -1.13 -20.32 29.23
C LEU A 180 0.10 -20.50 28.33
N GLY A 181 1.13 -19.68 28.53
CA GLY A 181 2.25 -19.56 27.60
C GLY A 181 1.88 -18.78 26.34
N ALA A 182 2.89 -18.38 25.55
CA ALA A 182 2.70 -17.54 24.36
C ALA A 182 1.72 -18.17 23.35
N ALA A 183 1.97 -19.42 22.94
CA ALA A 183 1.13 -20.11 21.96
C ALA A 183 -0.33 -20.29 22.42
N GLY A 184 -0.56 -20.60 23.71
CA GLY A 184 -1.91 -20.77 24.24
C GLY A 184 -2.67 -19.46 24.32
N ALA A 185 -2.01 -18.40 24.81
CA ALA A 185 -2.61 -17.06 24.89
C ALA A 185 -2.88 -16.46 23.51
N GLU A 186 -1.95 -16.61 22.56
CA GLU A 186 -2.13 -16.15 21.17
C GLU A 186 -3.28 -16.88 20.48
N ARG A 187 -3.41 -18.20 20.67
CA ARG A 187 -4.52 -18.96 20.10
C ARG A 187 -5.88 -18.49 20.61
N LEU A 188 -6.04 -18.36 21.93
CA LEU A 188 -7.30 -17.88 22.53
C LEU A 188 -7.60 -16.43 22.16
N THR A 189 -6.57 -15.59 22.03
CA THR A 189 -6.74 -14.20 21.58
C THR A 189 -7.25 -14.15 20.14
N ALA A 190 -6.67 -14.97 19.25
CA ALA A 190 -7.13 -15.05 17.85
C ALA A 190 -8.56 -15.60 17.73
N GLU A 191 -8.93 -16.62 18.53
CA GLU A 191 -10.30 -17.16 18.59
C GLU A 191 -11.30 -16.10 19.10
N LEU A 192 -10.91 -15.33 20.13
CA LEU A 192 -11.70 -14.22 20.65
C LEU A 192 -11.86 -13.10 19.63
N ASP A 193 -10.77 -12.64 19.01
CA ASP A 193 -10.80 -11.57 18.00
C ASP A 193 -11.69 -11.97 16.81
N ALA A 194 -11.63 -13.23 16.34
CA ALA A 194 -12.53 -13.74 15.31
C ALA A 194 -14.00 -13.70 15.75
N THR A 195 -14.29 -14.09 17.00
CA THR A 195 -15.65 -14.07 17.56
C THR A 195 -16.19 -12.65 17.70
N ILE A 196 -15.36 -11.72 18.19
CA ILE A 196 -15.68 -10.29 18.27
C ILE A 196 -16.02 -9.74 16.88
N ALA A 197 -15.25 -10.12 15.85
CA ALA A 197 -15.47 -9.61 14.49
C ALA A 197 -16.86 -9.99 13.97
N GLU A 198 -17.24 -11.26 14.11
CA GLU A 198 -18.53 -11.76 13.66
C GLU A 198 -19.68 -11.23 14.53
N ALA A 199 -19.48 -11.10 15.85
CA ALA A 199 -20.48 -10.54 16.74
C ALA A 199 -20.76 -9.05 16.45
N LEU A 200 -19.70 -8.24 16.30
CA LEU A 200 -19.83 -6.83 15.96
C LEU A 200 -20.43 -6.65 14.55
N TYR A 201 -20.03 -7.49 13.58
CA TYR A 201 -20.65 -7.45 12.25
C TYR A 201 -22.15 -7.80 12.31
N GLY A 202 -22.53 -8.82 13.08
CA GLY A 202 -23.94 -9.19 13.28
C GLY A 202 -24.77 -8.06 13.90
N GLN A 203 -24.18 -7.22 14.77
CA GLN A 203 -24.85 -6.05 15.33
C GLN A 203 -25.14 -4.95 14.30
N ILE A 204 -24.25 -4.78 13.31
CA ILE A 204 -24.39 -3.74 12.28
C ILE A 204 -25.02 -4.27 10.97
N GLU A 205 -25.22 -5.58 10.83
CA GLU A 205 -25.70 -6.20 9.59
C GLU A 205 -27.05 -5.62 9.14
N ALA A 206 -27.96 -5.34 10.07
CA ALA A 206 -29.25 -4.74 9.74
C ALA A 206 -29.11 -3.30 9.22
N ASP A 207 -28.19 -2.51 9.78
CA ASP A 207 -27.88 -1.16 9.31
C ASP A 207 -27.22 -1.20 7.94
N VAL A 208 -26.31 -2.16 7.74
CA VAL A 208 -25.67 -2.45 6.47
C VAL A 208 -26.72 -2.79 5.42
N ALA A 209 -27.56 -3.79 5.66
CA ALA A 209 -28.64 -4.19 4.75
C ALA A 209 -29.63 -3.04 4.46
N ALA A 210 -29.92 -2.19 5.45
CA ALA A 210 -30.80 -1.03 5.28
C ALA A 210 -30.15 0.17 4.57
N GLY A 211 -28.83 0.16 4.34
CA GLY A 211 -28.12 1.30 3.76
C GLY A 211 -27.86 2.45 4.75
N ARG A 212 -27.97 2.18 6.06
CA ARG A 212 -27.64 3.11 7.15
C ARG A 212 -26.16 3.05 7.49
N TRP A 213 -25.30 3.28 6.49
CA TRP A 213 -23.85 3.11 6.60
C TRP A 213 -23.21 3.99 7.68
N ALA A 214 -23.72 5.20 7.89
CA ALA A 214 -23.26 6.09 8.94
C ALA A 214 -23.47 5.48 10.33
N ALA A 215 -24.64 4.90 10.59
CA ALA A 215 -24.94 4.23 11.86
C ALA A 215 -24.04 3.00 12.08
N ALA A 216 -23.77 2.22 11.02
CA ALA A 216 -22.85 1.09 11.09
C ALA A 216 -21.41 1.54 11.45
N VAL A 217 -20.91 2.61 10.83
CA VAL A 217 -19.58 3.18 11.15
C VAL A 217 -19.54 3.71 12.57
N GLU A 218 -20.57 4.44 13.02
CA GLU A 218 -20.69 4.93 14.40
C GLU A 218 -20.68 3.80 15.43
N ALA A 219 -21.37 2.70 15.15
CA ALA A 219 -21.39 1.53 16.01
C ALA A 219 -19.99 0.87 16.12
N ILE A 220 -19.25 0.79 15.00
CA ILE A 220 -17.87 0.29 14.98
C ILE A 220 -16.94 1.22 15.78
N GLU A 221 -17.00 2.53 15.52
CA GLU A 221 -16.20 3.54 16.24
C GLU A 221 -16.48 3.48 17.75
N ALA A 222 -17.74 3.34 18.15
CA ALA A 222 -18.14 3.21 19.54
C ALA A 222 -17.63 1.91 20.18
N ALA A 223 -17.62 0.78 19.44
CA ALA A 223 -17.06 -0.48 19.93
C ALA A 223 -15.54 -0.38 20.16
N VAL A 224 -14.82 0.25 19.24
CA VAL A 224 -13.38 0.51 19.40
C VAL A 224 -13.12 1.43 20.60
N ALA A 225 -13.89 2.52 20.74
CA ALA A 225 -13.75 3.47 21.85
C ALA A 225 -14.02 2.84 23.22
N ARG A 226 -14.93 1.86 23.30
CA ARG A 226 -15.18 1.08 24.52
C ARG A 226 -14.11 0.01 24.81
N GLY A 227 -13.22 -0.25 23.86
CA GLY A 227 -12.21 -1.31 23.95
C GLY A 227 -12.71 -2.70 23.56
N ASP A 228 -13.95 -2.80 23.05
CA ASP A 228 -14.55 -4.06 22.61
C ASP A 228 -13.79 -4.67 21.43
N ALA A 229 -13.21 -3.83 20.57
CA ALA A 229 -12.34 -4.23 19.47
C ALA A 229 -11.08 -3.35 19.38
N PRO A 230 -9.92 -3.86 18.92
CA PRO A 230 -8.77 -3.04 18.55
C PRO A 230 -9.06 -2.18 17.32
N GLU A 231 -8.31 -1.09 17.16
CA GLU A 231 -8.43 -0.18 16.01
C GLU A 231 -8.26 -0.88 14.66
N GLU A 232 -7.35 -1.87 14.56
CA GLU A 232 -7.16 -2.67 13.35
C GLU A 232 -8.41 -3.46 12.97
N GLN A 233 -9.08 -4.07 13.94
CA GLN A 233 -10.33 -4.79 13.71
C GLN A 233 -11.48 -3.83 13.38
N GLY A 234 -11.52 -2.65 14.01
CA GLY A 234 -12.44 -1.58 13.61
C GLY A 234 -12.27 -1.19 12.14
N ARG A 235 -11.01 -1.00 11.68
CA ARG A 235 -10.71 -0.74 10.26
C ARG A 235 -11.15 -1.88 9.35
N ALA A 236 -10.92 -3.13 9.74
CA ALA A 236 -11.36 -4.30 8.97
C ALA A 236 -12.89 -4.38 8.85
N LEU A 237 -13.63 -4.07 9.92
CA LEU A 237 -15.10 -4.00 9.90
C LEU A 237 -15.60 -2.87 8.99
N VAL A 238 -14.99 -1.69 9.03
CA VAL A 238 -15.29 -0.60 8.08
C VAL A 238 -15.01 -1.03 6.64
N GLY A 239 -13.94 -1.80 6.41
CA GLY A 239 -13.65 -2.45 5.12
C GLY A 239 -14.82 -3.30 4.61
N ARG A 240 -15.39 -4.17 5.45
CA ARG A 240 -16.59 -4.97 5.09
C ARG A 240 -17.80 -4.09 4.78
N VAL A 241 -18.02 -3.02 5.56
CA VAL A 241 -19.12 -2.06 5.30
C VAL A 241 -18.95 -1.38 3.94
N ARG A 242 -17.72 -0.98 3.60
CA ARG A 242 -17.39 -0.39 2.28
C ARG A 242 -17.67 -1.36 1.13
N GLU A 243 -17.24 -2.61 1.26
CA GLU A 243 -17.49 -3.64 0.25
C GLU A 243 -18.99 -3.85 -0.01
N ALA A 244 -19.81 -3.86 1.05
CA ALA A 244 -21.27 -3.95 0.94
C ALA A 244 -21.92 -2.66 0.37
N ALA A 245 -21.38 -1.50 0.71
CA ALA A 245 -21.92 -0.20 0.31
C ALA A 245 -21.63 0.16 -1.16
N ALA A 246 -20.43 -0.17 -1.65
CA ALA A 246 -19.95 0.22 -2.97
C ALA A 246 -20.90 -0.12 -4.14
N PRO A 247 -21.38 -1.37 -4.33
CA PRO A 247 -22.28 -1.70 -5.43
C PRO A 247 -23.63 -0.97 -5.31
N ARG A 248 -24.15 -0.79 -4.08
CA ARG A 248 -25.43 -0.12 -3.83
C ARG A 248 -25.36 1.37 -4.10
N LEU A 249 -24.26 2.02 -3.72
CA LEU A 249 -24.01 3.43 -4.05
C LEU A 249 -23.80 3.62 -5.55
N ALA A 250 -23.11 2.69 -6.23
CA ALA A 250 -22.93 2.75 -7.67
C ALA A 250 -24.27 2.60 -8.42
N GLU A 251 -25.15 1.71 -7.95
CA GLU A 251 -26.50 1.55 -8.46
C GLU A 251 -27.36 2.80 -8.22
N LEU A 252 -27.31 3.37 -7.01
CA LEU A 252 -28.04 4.60 -6.67
C LEU A 252 -27.57 5.77 -7.54
N ALA A 253 -26.25 5.91 -7.73
CA ALA A 253 -25.67 6.91 -8.62
C ALA A 253 -26.18 6.73 -10.05
N GLY A 254 -26.13 5.51 -10.59
CA GLY A 254 -26.63 5.19 -11.93
C GLY A 254 -28.11 5.48 -12.12
N LYS A 255 -28.97 5.15 -11.14
CA LYS A 255 -30.41 5.45 -11.17
C LYS A 255 -30.72 6.94 -11.04
N ALA A 256 -29.85 7.70 -10.38
CA ALA A 256 -30.03 9.13 -10.18
C ALA A 256 -29.69 9.96 -11.44
N VAL A 257 -28.86 9.44 -12.35
CA VAL A 257 -28.57 10.11 -13.63
C VAL A 257 -29.87 10.24 -14.43
N GLY A 258 -30.23 11.47 -14.80
CA GLY A 258 -31.49 11.75 -15.49
C GLY A 258 -32.69 12.03 -14.58
N ALA A 259 -32.58 11.79 -13.27
CA ALA A 259 -33.68 12.00 -12.33
C ALA A 259 -33.80 13.47 -11.88
N ARG A 260 -35.00 13.89 -11.49
CA ARG A 260 -35.26 15.25 -10.95
C ARG A 260 -34.48 15.53 -9.66
N GLY A 261 -34.18 14.50 -8.87
CA GLY A 261 -33.44 14.60 -7.60
C GLY A 261 -31.94 14.34 -7.72
N ALA A 262 -31.34 14.46 -8.91
CA ALA A 262 -29.94 14.10 -9.15
C ALA A 262 -28.94 14.83 -8.23
N ALA A 263 -29.14 16.13 -7.98
CA ALA A 263 -28.25 16.93 -7.11
C ALA A 263 -28.28 16.42 -5.65
N ALA A 264 -29.48 16.25 -5.09
CA ALA A 264 -29.63 15.70 -3.73
C ALA A 264 -29.16 14.23 -3.63
N ALA A 265 -29.21 13.45 -4.72
CA ALA A 265 -28.63 12.13 -4.75
C ALA A 265 -27.09 12.18 -4.73
N LEU A 266 -26.48 13.09 -5.50
CA LEU A 266 -25.04 13.31 -5.52
C LEU A 266 -24.52 13.73 -4.14
N GLU A 267 -25.17 14.70 -3.48
CA GLU A 267 -24.81 15.14 -2.13
C GLU A 267 -24.87 13.98 -1.12
N ARG A 268 -25.90 13.14 -1.17
CA ARG A 268 -26.02 11.95 -0.31
C ARG A 268 -24.93 10.92 -0.58
N ILE A 269 -24.58 10.70 -1.85
CA ILE A 269 -23.49 9.79 -2.22
C ILE A 269 -22.16 10.34 -1.71
N ASP A 270 -21.90 11.63 -1.89
CA ASP A 270 -20.66 12.28 -1.44
C ASP A 270 -20.51 12.24 0.08
N ALA A 271 -21.60 12.48 0.81
CA ALA A 271 -21.63 12.33 2.26
C ALA A 271 -21.36 10.88 2.70
N ALA A 272 -21.94 9.89 2.02
CA ALA A 272 -21.66 8.48 2.29
C ALA A 272 -20.21 8.10 1.99
N ILE A 273 -19.65 8.60 0.89
CA ILE A 273 -18.26 8.39 0.50
C ILE A 273 -17.31 8.96 1.56
N ALA A 274 -17.57 10.19 2.00
CA ALA A 274 -16.79 10.84 3.05
C ALA A 274 -16.89 10.12 4.39
N ARG A 275 -18.09 9.69 4.82
CA ARG A 275 -18.29 8.98 6.09
C ARG A 275 -17.62 7.60 6.10
N LEU A 276 -17.62 6.92 4.96
CA LEU A 276 -16.89 5.66 4.79
C LEU A 276 -15.39 5.89 4.64
N GLY A 277 -14.90 7.12 4.53
CA GLY A 277 -13.48 7.43 4.44
C GLY A 277 -12.82 6.94 3.16
N TRP A 278 -13.54 6.90 2.04
CA TRP A 278 -12.90 6.61 0.75
C TRP A 278 -12.12 7.85 0.24
N GLU A 279 -10.92 7.61 -0.25
CA GLU A 279 -10.11 8.62 -0.93
C GLU A 279 -10.45 8.68 -2.44
N PRO A 280 -10.84 9.86 -2.95
CA PRO A 280 -11.28 10.00 -4.34
C PRO A 280 -10.14 10.00 -5.39
N VAL A 281 -8.87 9.97 -4.98
CA VAL A 281 -7.70 10.12 -5.89
C VAL A 281 -6.69 8.98 -5.75
N ALA A 282 -6.87 8.05 -4.81
CA ALA A 282 -5.95 6.92 -4.66
C ALA A 282 -6.19 5.84 -5.72
N ALA A 283 -5.12 5.26 -6.27
CA ALA A 283 -5.24 4.10 -7.15
C ALA A 283 -5.78 2.91 -6.36
N ALA A 284 -6.81 2.23 -6.88
CA ALA A 284 -7.45 1.11 -6.21
C ALA A 284 -6.52 -0.10 -6.14
N LEU A 285 -5.87 -0.30 -4.98
CA LEU A 285 -5.25 -1.56 -4.58
C LEU A 285 -6.21 -2.35 -3.68
N PRO A 286 -6.16 -3.69 -3.67
CA PRO A 286 -6.92 -4.50 -2.71
C PRO A 286 -6.61 -4.05 -1.27
N GLY A 287 -7.65 -3.70 -0.51
CA GLY A 287 -7.51 -3.19 0.86
C GLY A 287 -7.13 -1.71 0.98
N SER A 288 -7.04 -0.96 -0.13
CA SER A 288 -6.84 0.49 -0.08
C SER A 288 -8.13 1.24 0.25
N ASP A 289 -7.98 2.43 0.83
CA ASP A 289 -9.07 3.39 1.04
C ASP A 289 -9.56 4.03 -0.28
N ALA A 290 -9.06 3.60 -1.44
CA ALA A 290 -9.46 4.17 -2.73
C ALA A 290 -10.94 3.95 -3.03
N LEU A 291 -11.58 4.96 -3.63
CA LEU A 291 -12.95 4.84 -4.14
C LEU A 291 -13.01 3.76 -5.24
N PRO A 292 -13.84 2.71 -5.10
CA PRO A 292 -13.94 1.66 -6.11
C PRO A 292 -14.31 2.22 -7.48
N GLU A 293 -13.56 1.83 -8.51
CA GLU A 293 -13.68 2.36 -9.87
C GLU A 293 -15.12 2.35 -10.45
N PRO A 294 -15.96 1.31 -10.26
CA PRO A 294 -17.35 1.36 -10.69
C PRO A 294 -18.18 2.46 -10.03
N LEU A 295 -17.96 2.71 -8.73
CA LEU A 295 -18.62 3.78 -7.99
C LEU A 295 -18.08 5.15 -8.42
N ALA A 296 -16.75 5.28 -8.55
CA ALA A 296 -16.10 6.50 -9.02
C ALA A 296 -16.65 6.97 -10.38
N ARG A 297 -16.74 6.05 -11.37
CA ARG A 297 -17.31 6.35 -12.69
C ARG A 297 -18.78 6.78 -12.62
N ARG A 298 -19.61 6.05 -11.87
CA ARG A 298 -21.05 6.37 -11.75
C ARG A 298 -21.29 7.70 -11.03
N ARG A 299 -20.50 7.99 -10.00
CA ARG A 299 -20.50 9.28 -9.31
C ARG A 299 -20.09 10.41 -10.27
N ALA A 300 -19.02 10.23 -11.04
CA ALA A 300 -18.56 11.22 -12.02
C ALA A 300 -19.62 11.49 -13.09
N ALA A 301 -20.28 10.46 -13.61
CA ALA A 301 -21.39 10.60 -14.55
C ALA A 301 -22.58 11.36 -13.94
N LEU A 302 -22.92 11.09 -12.68
CA LEU A 302 -23.96 11.82 -11.95
C LEU A 302 -23.59 13.29 -11.75
N ALA A 303 -22.36 13.58 -11.35
CA ALA A 303 -21.85 14.95 -11.21
C ALA A 303 -21.87 15.70 -12.56
N ALA A 304 -21.46 15.05 -13.64
CA ALA A 304 -21.54 15.59 -14.99
C ALA A 304 -22.98 15.88 -15.42
N TRP A 305 -23.95 15.03 -15.04
CA TRP A 305 -25.36 15.29 -15.29
C TRP A 305 -25.88 16.49 -14.50
N VAL A 306 -25.57 16.58 -13.21
CA VAL A 306 -25.98 17.73 -12.36
C VAL A 306 -25.44 19.03 -12.95
N GLU A 307 -24.18 19.03 -13.39
CA GLU A 307 -23.56 20.17 -14.04
C GLU A 307 -24.20 20.51 -15.39
N ALA A 308 -24.47 19.50 -16.22
CA ALA A 308 -25.17 19.69 -17.48
C ALA A 308 -26.57 20.31 -17.30
N VAL A 309 -27.30 19.93 -16.25
CA VAL A 309 -28.59 20.53 -15.91
C VAL A 309 -28.41 21.98 -15.42
N ARG A 310 -27.44 22.25 -14.55
CA ARG A 310 -27.10 23.61 -14.08
C ARG A 310 -26.84 24.55 -15.26
N LEU A 311 -26.10 24.08 -16.25
CA LEU A 311 -25.72 24.83 -17.45
C LEU A 311 -26.80 24.85 -18.56
N GLN A 312 -27.96 24.23 -18.33
CA GLN A 312 -29.04 24.11 -19.32
C GLN A 312 -28.55 23.50 -20.64
N MET A 313 -27.70 22.47 -20.55
CA MET A 313 -27.14 21.78 -21.71
C MET A 313 -28.24 21.17 -22.57
N ARG A 314 -28.13 21.37 -23.89
CA ARG A 314 -28.96 20.65 -24.86
C ARG A 314 -28.26 19.33 -25.24
N PRO A 315 -28.88 18.17 -24.97
CA PRO A 315 -28.32 16.89 -25.36
C PRO A 315 -28.30 16.77 -26.90
N MET A 316 -27.24 16.18 -27.45
CA MET A 316 -27.19 15.88 -28.87
C MET A 316 -28.06 14.66 -29.17
N LYS A 317 -28.90 14.73 -30.22
CA LYS A 317 -29.66 13.55 -30.70
C LYS A 317 -28.74 12.46 -31.26
N ARG A 318 -27.64 12.88 -31.86
CA ARG A 318 -26.55 12.03 -32.36
C ARG A 318 -25.24 12.72 -32.00
N PRO A 319 -24.31 12.05 -31.30
CA PRO A 319 -22.99 12.59 -31.08
C PRO A 319 -22.34 12.99 -32.40
N SER A 320 -21.63 14.12 -32.42
CA SER A 320 -20.93 14.61 -33.61
C SER A 320 -19.44 14.71 -33.35
N MET A 321 -18.63 14.08 -34.20
CA MET A 321 -17.18 14.25 -34.17
C MET A 321 -16.81 15.68 -34.54
N ARG A 322 -15.87 16.25 -33.79
CA ARG A 322 -15.29 17.58 -33.96
C ARG A 322 -13.79 17.53 -33.72
N TRP A 323 -13.06 18.51 -34.22
CA TRP A 323 -11.62 18.64 -34.01
C TRP A 323 -11.29 19.90 -33.21
N SER A 324 -10.35 19.81 -32.28
CA SER A 324 -9.89 20.94 -31.47
C SER A 324 -9.09 21.95 -32.29
N HIS A 325 -9.48 23.22 -32.25
CA HIS A 325 -8.78 24.34 -32.89
C HIS A 325 -7.75 24.95 -31.93
N GLY A 326 -6.48 24.62 -32.16
CA GLY A 326 -5.39 24.93 -31.23
C GLY A 326 -5.39 23.99 -30.01
N THR A 327 -4.60 24.33 -29.00
CA THR A 327 -4.61 23.63 -27.70
C THR A 327 -5.87 24.02 -26.94
N VAL A 328 -6.66 23.07 -26.48
CA VAL A 328 -7.95 23.35 -25.84
C VAL A 328 -7.95 22.81 -24.42
N ALA A 329 -8.05 23.71 -23.44
CA ALA A 329 -8.21 23.33 -22.04
C ALA A 329 -9.54 22.62 -21.82
N VAL A 330 -9.51 21.50 -21.09
CA VAL A 330 -10.68 20.67 -20.78
C VAL A 330 -11.03 20.82 -19.31
N ALA A 331 -12.14 21.51 -19.03
CA ALA A 331 -12.65 21.63 -17.67
C ALA A 331 -13.32 20.31 -17.23
N PRO A 332 -13.25 19.94 -15.93
CA PRO A 332 -13.83 18.70 -15.43
C PRO A 332 -15.32 18.55 -15.80
N PRO A 333 -15.81 17.35 -16.11
CA PRO A 333 -17.24 17.14 -16.42
C PRO A 333 -18.19 17.64 -15.33
N SER A 334 -17.78 17.56 -14.06
CA SER A 334 -18.54 17.94 -12.88
C SER A 334 -18.55 19.44 -12.57
N ASP A 335 -17.65 20.22 -13.17
CA ASP A 335 -17.54 21.65 -12.95
C ASP A 335 -16.93 22.30 -14.20
N ALA A 336 -17.78 22.89 -15.03
CA ALA A 336 -17.31 23.53 -16.24
C ALA A 336 -16.42 24.75 -15.92
N ASP A 337 -16.62 25.42 -14.80
CA ASP A 337 -15.86 26.62 -14.42
C ASP A 337 -14.60 26.29 -13.60
N GLY A 338 -14.41 25.01 -13.30
CA GLY A 338 -13.26 24.48 -12.56
C GLY A 338 -11.95 24.53 -13.35
N PRO A 339 -10.80 24.39 -12.65
CA PRO A 339 -9.50 24.37 -13.29
C PRO A 339 -9.38 23.19 -14.27
N PRO A 340 -8.81 23.38 -15.46
CA PRO A 340 -8.73 22.33 -16.45
C PRO A 340 -7.89 21.15 -15.96
N ALA A 341 -8.44 19.95 -16.08
CA ALA A 341 -7.75 18.72 -15.66
C ALA A 341 -6.64 18.33 -16.65
N HIS A 342 -6.83 18.66 -17.92
CA HIS A 342 -5.89 18.40 -19.02
C HIS A 342 -6.18 19.33 -20.20
N SER A 343 -5.36 19.26 -21.25
CA SER A 343 -5.58 19.97 -22.51
C SER A 343 -5.59 19.00 -23.68
N LEU A 344 -6.46 19.24 -24.66
CA LEU A 344 -6.42 18.60 -25.97
C LEU A 344 -5.33 19.25 -26.82
N ALA A 345 -4.51 18.42 -27.48
CA ALA A 345 -3.57 18.90 -28.48
C ALA A 345 -4.31 19.47 -29.70
N PRO A 346 -3.67 20.29 -30.55
CA PRO A 346 -4.27 20.78 -31.80
C PRO A 346 -4.76 19.64 -32.70
N SER A 347 -5.94 19.84 -33.31
CA SER A 347 -6.58 18.88 -34.22
C SER A 347 -6.89 17.51 -33.60
N THR A 348 -7.08 17.43 -32.29
CA THR A 348 -7.56 16.23 -31.60
C THR A 348 -9.03 15.99 -31.89
N ALA A 349 -9.39 14.79 -32.34
CA ALA A 349 -10.78 14.41 -32.57
C ALA A 349 -11.50 14.13 -31.23
N VAL A 350 -12.68 14.69 -31.07
CA VAL A 350 -13.56 14.50 -29.91
C VAL A 350 -15.02 14.37 -30.36
N TRP A 351 -15.85 13.74 -29.54
CA TRP A 351 -17.29 13.61 -29.82
C TRP A 351 -18.10 14.51 -28.89
N VAL A 352 -18.92 15.38 -29.48
CA VAL A 352 -19.82 16.26 -28.72
C VAL A 352 -21.09 15.49 -28.37
N ILE A 353 -21.33 15.30 -27.07
CA ILE A 353 -22.52 14.59 -26.55
C ILE A 353 -23.62 15.54 -26.06
N GLY A 354 -23.26 16.80 -25.79
CA GLY A 354 -24.19 17.87 -25.46
C GLY A 354 -23.52 19.23 -25.55
N GLN A 355 -24.31 20.29 -25.69
CA GLN A 355 -23.77 21.64 -25.82
C GLN A 355 -24.65 22.70 -25.15
N THR A 356 -24.01 23.74 -24.68
CA THR A 356 -24.62 25.01 -24.27
C THR A 356 -24.40 26.05 -25.39
N LYS A 357 -24.67 27.32 -25.13
CA LYS A 357 -24.34 28.40 -26.09
C LYS A 357 -22.84 28.58 -26.31
N GLN A 358 -22.02 28.27 -25.30
CA GLN A 358 -20.59 28.60 -25.29
C GLN A 358 -19.68 27.38 -25.19
N ARG A 359 -20.20 26.24 -24.72
CA ARG A 359 -19.39 25.07 -24.37
C ARG A 359 -20.01 23.79 -24.89
N ALA A 360 -19.18 22.80 -25.14
CA ALA A 360 -19.55 21.44 -25.47
C ALA A 360 -19.04 20.49 -24.40
N LEU A 361 -19.87 19.53 -24.02
CA LEU A 361 -19.44 18.36 -23.24
C LEU A 361 -18.97 17.30 -24.23
N VAL A 362 -17.75 16.82 -24.04
CA VAL A 362 -17.07 15.94 -25.01
C VAL A 362 -16.60 14.62 -24.42
N THR A 363 -16.45 13.62 -25.29
CA THR A 363 -15.81 12.33 -25.03
C THR A 363 -14.64 12.13 -26.01
N ALA A 364 -13.62 11.36 -25.61
CA ALA A 364 -12.52 10.99 -26.51
C ALA A 364 -12.88 9.81 -27.44
N VAL A 365 -13.80 8.95 -27.01
CA VAL A 365 -14.22 7.74 -27.73
C VAL A 365 -15.62 7.94 -28.30
N ASP A 366 -15.88 7.42 -29.50
CA ASP A 366 -17.20 7.44 -30.13
C ASP A 366 -18.25 6.80 -29.20
N PRO A 367 -19.23 7.56 -28.69
CA PRO A 367 -20.28 7.01 -27.84
C PRO A 367 -21.34 6.25 -28.65
N GLY A 368 -21.30 6.27 -29.99
CA GLY A 368 -22.25 5.61 -30.86
C GLY A 368 -23.67 6.16 -30.70
N THR A 369 -24.66 5.27 -30.63
CA THR A 369 -26.08 5.62 -30.47
C THR A 369 -26.58 5.47 -29.03
N VAL A 370 -25.68 5.41 -28.05
CA VAL A 370 -26.08 5.26 -26.64
C VAL A 370 -26.86 6.47 -26.15
N VAL A 371 -27.79 6.24 -25.22
CA VAL A 371 -28.47 7.30 -24.49
C VAL A 371 -27.47 8.17 -23.74
N LEU A 372 -27.74 9.48 -23.63
CA LEU A 372 -26.84 10.44 -22.98
C LEU A 372 -26.37 9.98 -21.60
N THR A 373 -27.24 9.35 -20.81
CA THR A 373 -26.91 8.85 -19.46
C THR A 373 -25.76 7.85 -19.45
N ARG A 374 -25.58 7.05 -20.52
CA ARG A 374 -24.42 6.16 -20.69
C ARG A 374 -23.21 6.88 -21.28
N ALA A 375 -23.43 7.85 -22.17
CA ALA A 375 -22.33 8.64 -22.74
C ALA A 375 -21.57 9.46 -21.68
N LEU A 376 -22.25 9.85 -20.59
CA LEU A 376 -21.64 10.55 -19.46
C LEU A 376 -20.57 9.73 -18.71
N ASP A 377 -20.64 8.39 -18.77
CA ASP A 377 -19.60 7.53 -18.18
C ASP A 377 -18.24 7.71 -18.87
N ALA A 378 -18.23 8.23 -20.12
CA ALA A 378 -17.04 8.47 -20.94
C ALA A 378 -16.75 9.97 -21.18
N ALA A 379 -17.45 10.86 -20.48
CA ALA A 379 -17.24 12.30 -20.61
C ALA A 379 -15.85 12.67 -20.08
N ILE A 380 -15.04 13.31 -20.92
CA ILE A 380 -13.70 13.77 -20.54
C ILE A 380 -13.72 15.21 -20.01
N GLY A 381 -14.74 16.00 -20.38
CA GLY A 381 -14.96 17.32 -19.82
C GLY A 381 -15.62 18.33 -20.75
N TRP A 382 -15.67 19.58 -20.28
CA TRP A 382 -16.23 20.72 -21.00
C TRP A 382 -15.14 21.48 -21.76
N VAL A 383 -15.44 21.82 -23.01
CA VAL A 383 -14.56 22.61 -23.87
C VAL A 383 -15.31 23.79 -24.50
N PRO A 384 -14.65 24.92 -24.79
CA PRO A 384 -15.27 26.03 -25.51
C PRO A 384 -15.74 25.59 -26.91
N LEU A 385 -17.01 25.83 -27.24
CA LEU A 385 -17.61 25.42 -28.52
C LEU A 385 -16.92 26.09 -29.72
N LEU A 386 -16.48 27.35 -29.56
CA LEU A 386 -15.74 28.09 -30.58
C LEU A 386 -14.36 27.49 -30.90
N ARG A 387 -13.86 26.57 -30.07
CA ARG A 387 -12.61 25.85 -30.28
C ARG A 387 -12.82 24.47 -30.90
N LEU A 388 -14.02 24.17 -31.40
CA LEU A 388 -14.34 22.90 -32.05
C LEU A 388 -14.76 23.12 -33.51
N ALA A 389 -14.06 22.47 -34.43
CA ALA A 389 -14.31 22.55 -35.87
C ALA A 389 -14.93 21.26 -36.43
N PRO A 390 -15.69 21.35 -37.55
CA PRO A 390 -16.25 20.19 -38.25
C PRO A 390 -15.27 19.53 -39.24
N GLU A 391 -14.02 19.97 -39.31
CA GLU A 391 -12.94 19.36 -40.11
C GLU A 391 -11.60 19.44 -39.34
N PRO A 392 -10.60 18.60 -39.65
CA PRO A 392 -9.29 18.66 -38.99
C PRO A 392 -8.67 20.04 -39.13
N THR A 393 -8.21 20.61 -38.01
CA THR A 393 -7.70 21.99 -37.98
C THR A 393 -6.18 22.07 -38.00
N LEU A 394 -5.50 20.96 -38.31
CA LEU A 394 -4.04 20.88 -38.20
C LEU A 394 -3.32 21.90 -39.10
N ASP A 395 -3.93 22.21 -40.25
CA ASP A 395 -3.41 23.17 -41.22
C ASP A 395 -4.06 24.56 -41.10
N TRP A 396 -4.87 24.77 -40.06
CA TRP A 396 -5.47 26.07 -39.79
C TRP A 396 -4.49 26.97 -39.07
N LEU A 397 -4.71 28.28 -39.17
CA LEU A 397 -4.03 29.23 -38.28
C LEU A 397 -4.49 28.98 -36.84
N PRO A 398 -3.59 28.91 -35.85
CA PRO A 398 -3.97 28.84 -34.44
C PRO A 398 -4.92 29.98 -34.07
N PRO A 399 -5.75 29.81 -33.03
CA PRO A 399 -6.55 30.90 -32.47
C PRO A 399 -5.68 32.08 -32.01
N ASP A 400 -6.27 33.28 -31.92
CA ASP A 400 -5.52 34.54 -31.68
C ASP A 400 -4.68 34.52 -30.39
N ASP A 401 -5.22 33.97 -29.31
CA ASP A 401 -4.54 33.77 -28.02
C ASP A 401 -3.39 32.75 -28.06
N GLN A 402 -3.24 32.01 -29.16
CA GLN A 402 -2.22 30.98 -29.37
C GLN A 402 -1.38 31.25 -30.63
N MET A 403 -1.59 32.38 -31.29
CA MET A 403 -0.86 32.73 -32.50
C MET A 403 0.58 33.18 -32.22
N LYS A 404 0.87 33.76 -31.05
CA LYS A 404 2.22 34.25 -30.74
C LYS A 404 3.24 33.12 -30.84
N GLY A 405 4.31 33.35 -31.59
CA GLY A 405 5.33 32.35 -31.91
C GLY A 405 4.96 31.38 -33.03
N ALA A 406 3.71 31.39 -33.53
CA ALA A 406 3.31 30.56 -34.65
C ALA A 406 3.98 31.03 -35.95
N ARG A 407 4.41 30.06 -36.75
CA ARG A 407 4.89 30.31 -38.11
C ARG A 407 3.71 30.53 -39.05
N VAL A 408 3.79 31.55 -39.90
CA VAL A 408 2.74 31.92 -40.84
C VAL A 408 3.32 32.27 -42.20
N TRP A 409 2.52 32.07 -43.24
CA TRP A 409 2.77 32.66 -44.56
C TRP A 409 1.97 33.96 -44.69
N GLY A 410 2.61 35.02 -45.19
CA GLY A 410 1.93 36.30 -45.44
C GLY A 410 2.59 37.12 -46.56
N PRO A 411 1.92 38.18 -47.04
CA PRO A 411 2.51 39.14 -47.97
C PRO A 411 3.48 40.06 -47.21
N LEU A 412 4.65 39.52 -46.86
CA LEU A 412 5.66 40.23 -46.05
C LEU A 412 6.57 41.14 -46.89
N ARG A 413 6.35 41.24 -48.21
CA ARG A 413 7.00 42.21 -49.07
C ARG A 413 5.94 42.95 -49.87
N GLU A 414 6.07 44.27 -49.90
CA GLU A 414 5.20 45.12 -50.69
C GLU A 414 5.34 44.81 -52.18
N GLY A 415 4.23 44.73 -52.90
CA GLY A 415 4.19 44.50 -54.35
C GLY A 415 4.55 43.09 -54.84
N GLN A 416 4.90 42.15 -53.97
CA GLN A 416 5.25 40.78 -54.37
C GLN A 416 4.01 39.86 -54.40
N PRO A 417 3.81 39.05 -55.46
CA PRO A 417 2.66 38.15 -55.57
C PRO A 417 2.82 36.86 -54.73
N THR A 418 4.02 36.58 -54.23
CA THR A 418 4.35 35.41 -53.42
C THR A 418 4.26 35.71 -51.92
N LEU A 419 3.98 34.66 -51.14
CA LEU A 419 3.95 34.71 -49.68
C LEU A 419 5.30 34.29 -49.12
N GLU A 420 5.68 34.92 -48.01
CA GLU A 420 6.92 34.64 -47.29
C GLU A 420 6.62 34.08 -45.91
N LEU A 421 7.56 33.30 -45.36
CA LEU A 421 7.47 32.82 -43.98
C LEU A 421 7.84 33.92 -42.99
N GLY A 422 7.04 34.00 -41.95
CA GLY A 422 7.32 34.80 -40.77
C GLY A 422 6.88 34.07 -39.50
N VAL A 423 7.22 34.67 -38.37
CA VAL A 423 6.79 34.23 -37.04
C VAL A 423 5.98 35.35 -36.42
N VAL A 424 4.80 35.05 -35.92
CA VAL A 424 3.94 36.03 -35.25
C VAL A 424 4.63 36.48 -33.96
N SER A 425 4.92 37.77 -33.83
CA SER A 425 5.46 38.34 -32.59
C SER A 425 4.34 38.78 -31.63
N GLU A 426 3.24 39.29 -32.17
CA GLU A 426 2.12 39.83 -31.39
C GLU A 426 0.79 39.78 -32.16
N VAL A 427 -0.34 39.73 -31.45
CA VAL A 427 -1.69 39.90 -32.01
C VAL A 427 -2.35 41.10 -31.35
N ARG A 428 -2.77 42.09 -32.14
CA ARG A 428 -3.39 43.36 -31.71
C ARG A 428 -4.78 43.49 -32.34
N GLY A 429 -5.77 42.85 -31.72
CA GLY A 429 -7.14 42.83 -32.25
C GLY A 429 -7.20 42.14 -33.61
N ALA A 430 -7.54 42.88 -34.67
CA ALA A 430 -7.64 42.34 -36.03
C ALA A 430 -6.28 42.22 -36.76
N ASP A 431 -5.27 42.94 -36.28
CA ASP A 431 -3.93 42.98 -36.85
C ASP A 431 -2.98 42.04 -36.12
N VAL A 432 -2.08 41.43 -36.87
CA VAL A 432 -1.07 40.49 -36.42
C VAL A 432 0.28 41.03 -36.84
N ILE A 433 1.18 41.20 -35.88
CA ILE A 433 2.56 41.59 -36.16
C ILE A 433 3.34 40.34 -36.50
N VAL A 434 3.84 40.26 -37.72
CA VAL A 434 4.62 39.13 -38.21
C VAL A 434 6.07 39.58 -38.40
N ARG A 435 6.98 38.92 -37.70
CA ARG A 435 8.43 39.08 -37.90
C ARG A 435 8.87 38.20 -39.07
N ARG A 436 9.28 38.83 -40.17
CA ARG A 436 9.73 38.14 -41.38
C ARG A 436 11.02 37.38 -41.10
N LEU A 437 11.11 36.13 -41.56
CA LEU A 437 12.30 35.28 -41.30
C LEU A 437 13.56 35.74 -42.05
N ALA A 438 13.44 36.55 -43.09
CA ALA A 438 14.57 36.96 -43.94
C ALA A 438 15.46 38.03 -43.30
N ASP A 439 14.88 38.94 -42.53
CA ASP A 439 15.58 40.13 -42.01
C ASP A 439 14.98 40.65 -40.69
N ASP A 440 14.13 39.86 -40.04
CA ASP A 440 13.47 40.20 -38.78
C ASP A 440 12.62 41.48 -38.82
N ALA A 441 12.24 41.97 -40.01
CA ALA A 441 11.33 43.09 -40.14
C ALA A 441 9.94 42.74 -39.58
N GLU A 442 9.39 43.61 -38.72
CA GLU A 442 8.05 43.46 -38.17
C GLU A 442 7.01 44.13 -39.08
N ILE A 443 6.04 43.33 -39.54
CA ILE A 443 5.07 43.77 -40.53
C ILE A 443 3.67 43.55 -39.96
N PRO A 444 2.87 44.62 -39.77
CA PRO A 444 1.49 44.49 -39.36
C PRO A 444 0.65 43.99 -40.54
N LEU A 445 -0.02 42.86 -40.37
CA LEU A 445 -0.90 42.29 -41.37
C LEU A 445 -2.23 41.88 -40.73
N PRO A 446 -3.37 42.07 -41.41
CA PRO A 446 -4.63 41.55 -40.91
C PRO A 446 -4.62 40.02 -40.94
N ARG A 447 -5.14 39.36 -39.90
CA ARG A 447 -5.15 37.89 -39.78
C ARG A 447 -5.62 37.19 -41.05
N ARG A 448 -6.64 37.75 -41.71
CA ARG A 448 -7.20 37.21 -42.95
C ARG A 448 -6.16 37.03 -44.07
N GLN A 449 -5.10 37.83 -44.13
CA GLN A 449 -4.08 37.70 -45.18
C GLN A 449 -3.14 36.51 -44.93
N LEU A 450 -3.05 36.03 -43.70
CA LEU A 450 -2.13 34.97 -43.30
C LEU A 450 -2.61 33.57 -43.70
N ARG A 451 -1.67 32.62 -43.74
CA ARG A 451 -1.93 31.16 -43.77
C ARG A 451 -1.05 30.45 -42.75
N SER A 452 -1.45 29.25 -42.36
CA SER A 452 -0.63 28.39 -41.50
C SER A 452 0.74 28.16 -42.13
N GLY A 453 1.80 28.49 -41.40
CA GLY A 453 3.18 28.24 -41.81
C GLY A 453 3.66 26.84 -41.50
N ARG A 454 2.75 25.89 -41.25
CA ARG A 454 3.08 24.48 -41.06
C ARG A 454 3.69 23.91 -42.34
N LEU A 455 4.86 23.31 -42.23
CA LEU A 455 5.61 22.73 -43.35
C LEU A 455 5.61 21.21 -43.21
N ALA A 456 4.48 20.58 -43.54
CA ALA A 456 4.38 19.13 -43.54
C ALA A 456 5.03 18.53 -44.80
N PRO A 457 5.52 17.28 -44.75
CA PRO A 457 5.92 16.55 -45.95
C PRO A 457 4.82 16.60 -47.02
N GLY A 458 5.19 16.89 -48.27
CA GLY A 458 4.24 17.10 -49.37
C GLY A 458 3.79 18.55 -49.59
N THR A 459 4.15 19.49 -48.71
CA THR A 459 3.78 20.91 -48.89
C THR A 459 4.50 21.49 -50.12
N ARG A 460 3.75 22.09 -51.04
CA ARG A 460 4.32 22.77 -52.22
C ARG A 460 4.85 24.15 -51.84
N VAL A 461 6.06 24.45 -52.27
CA VAL A 461 6.74 25.72 -52.06
C VAL A 461 7.43 26.16 -53.35
N LEU A 462 7.94 27.38 -53.35
CA LEU A 462 8.85 27.91 -54.34
C LEU A 462 10.21 28.08 -53.66
N ALA A 463 11.27 27.58 -54.28
CA ALA A 463 12.62 27.61 -53.75
C ALA A 463 13.62 27.98 -54.85
N LEU A 464 14.86 28.26 -54.46
CA LEU A 464 15.98 28.24 -55.40
C LEU A 464 16.22 26.78 -55.77
N CYS A 465 16.08 26.37 -57.02
CA CYS A 465 16.48 25.03 -57.48
C CYS A 465 17.58 25.22 -58.52
N GLU A 466 17.28 25.10 -59.80
CA GLU A 466 18.18 25.56 -60.87
C GLU A 466 18.02 27.07 -61.12
N ALA A 467 16.82 27.59 -60.88
CA ALA A 467 16.50 29.00 -60.88
C ALA A 467 15.73 29.39 -59.60
N GLU A 468 15.68 30.69 -59.31
CA GLU A 468 14.87 31.23 -58.22
C GLU A 468 13.37 30.99 -58.48
N ASN A 469 12.63 30.74 -57.39
CA ASN A 469 11.18 30.55 -57.41
C ASN A 469 10.70 29.37 -58.29
N GLN A 470 11.47 28.29 -58.37
CA GLN A 470 11.00 27.05 -58.99
C GLN A 470 10.14 26.24 -57.99
N PRO A 471 9.09 25.53 -58.46
CA PRO A 471 8.30 24.65 -57.59
C PRO A 471 9.16 23.56 -56.95
N ALA A 472 8.92 23.34 -55.68
CA ALA A 472 9.53 22.27 -54.90
C ALA A 472 8.54 21.74 -53.86
N THR A 473 8.85 20.57 -53.29
CA THR A 473 8.02 19.93 -52.27
C THR A 473 8.83 19.74 -50.99
N ILE A 474 8.26 20.09 -49.83
CA ILE A 474 8.88 19.78 -48.54
C ILE A 474 8.93 18.27 -48.35
N VAL A 475 10.12 17.72 -48.12
CA VAL A 475 10.32 16.31 -47.76
C VAL A 475 10.33 16.17 -46.25
N GLU A 476 11.08 17.04 -45.57
CA GLU A 476 11.29 17.00 -44.13
C GLU A 476 11.64 18.39 -43.61
N VAL A 477 11.28 18.70 -42.37
CA VAL A 477 11.79 19.87 -41.65
C VAL A 477 12.50 19.38 -40.39
N PRO A 478 13.84 19.48 -40.34
CA PRO A 478 14.61 19.07 -39.17
C PRO A 478 14.17 19.80 -37.89
N PRO A 479 14.38 19.20 -36.69
CA PRO A 479 13.96 19.78 -35.41
C PRO A 479 14.57 21.16 -35.12
N THR A 480 15.73 21.47 -35.70
CA THR A 480 16.39 22.78 -35.59
C THR A 480 15.58 23.91 -36.22
N GLY A 481 14.67 23.59 -37.14
CA GLY A 481 13.63 24.50 -37.65
C GLY A 481 14.13 25.69 -38.47
N ARG A 482 15.39 25.70 -38.92
CA ARG A 482 15.99 26.81 -39.71
C ARG A 482 16.08 26.52 -41.21
N VAL A 483 16.12 25.25 -41.59
CA VAL A 483 16.14 24.77 -42.97
C VAL A 483 15.00 23.77 -43.17
N ALA A 484 14.56 23.58 -44.41
CA ALA A 484 13.72 22.47 -44.81
C ALA A 484 14.43 21.67 -45.90
N ARG A 485 14.31 20.35 -45.84
CA ARG A 485 14.69 19.49 -46.96
C ARG A 485 13.60 19.54 -48.00
N ILE A 486 13.95 19.95 -49.21
CA ILE A 486 13.03 20.08 -50.33
C ILE A 486 13.42 19.14 -51.46
N GLN A 487 12.45 18.78 -52.29
CA GLN A 487 12.63 18.08 -53.55
C GLN A 487 12.19 18.99 -54.70
N CYS A 488 13.12 19.31 -55.61
CA CYS A 488 12.86 20.09 -56.82
C CYS A 488 12.19 19.22 -57.91
N ASP A 489 11.61 19.85 -58.94
CA ASP A 489 10.87 19.18 -60.04
C ASP A 489 11.70 18.20 -60.92
N GLY A 490 13.02 18.06 -60.67
CA GLY A 490 13.89 17.03 -61.27
C GLY A 490 14.24 15.86 -60.34
N GLY A 491 13.63 15.79 -59.15
CA GLY A 491 13.86 14.74 -58.15
C GLY A 491 15.04 15.01 -57.20
N THR A 492 15.89 16.00 -57.49
CA THR A 492 17.01 16.42 -56.64
C THR A 492 16.51 16.92 -55.28
N GLN A 493 17.07 16.37 -54.21
CA GLN A 493 16.82 16.82 -52.85
C GLN A 493 17.95 17.71 -52.35
N LYS A 494 17.60 18.77 -51.63
CA LYS A 494 18.57 19.64 -50.97
C LYS A 494 17.97 20.32 -49.75
N ASP A 495 18.82 20.87 -48.90
CA ASP A 495 18.40 21.66 -47.75
C ASP A 495 18.32 23.15 -48.16
N GLU A 496 17.18 23.78 -47.87
CA GLU A 496 16.88 25.16 -48.24
C GLU A 496 16.53 25.97 -46.97
N PRO A 497 17.10 27.17 -46.76
CA PRO A 497 16.74 28.03 -45.64
C PRO A 497 15.24 28.39 -45.64
N LEU A 498 14.59 28.36 -44.47
CA LEU A 498 13.17 28.76 -44.41
C LEU A 498 12.93 30.21 -44.84
N ALA A 499 13.93 31.08 -44.66
CA ALA A 499 13.89 32.47 -45.06
C ALA A 499 13.87 32.68 -46.58
N SER A 500 14.39 31.74 -47.38
CA SER A 500 14.37 31.81 -48.85
C SER A 500 13.14 31.15 -49.47
N LEU A 501 12.40 30.33 -48.71
CA LEU A 501 11.16 29.72 -49.20
C LEU A 501 10.09 30.77 -49.49
N ARG A 502 9.39 30.57 -50.60
CA ARG A 502 8.23 31.34 -51.02
C ARG A 502 7.05 30.39 -51.24
N ALA A 503 5.83 30.91 -51.23
CA ALA A 503 4.66 30.11 -51.58
C ALA A 503 3.68 30.93 -52.40
N ARG A 504 3.06 30.30 -53.41
CA ARG A 504 1.89 30.89 -54.05
C ARG A 504 0.65 30.63 -53.17
N PRO A 505 -0.35 31.52 -53.15
CA PRO A 505 -1.56 31.28 -52.35
C PRO A 505 -2.32 29.98 -52.69
N ASP A 506 -2.21 29.47 -53.92
CA ASP A 506 -2.81 28.22 -54.39
C ASP A 506 -2.04 26.97 -53.97
N PHE A 507 -0.79 27.10 -53.50
CA PHE A 507 0.01 26.00 -52.98
C PHE A 507 -0.29 25.65 -51.54
N LEU A 508 -0.88 26.60 -50.80
CA LEU A 508 -1.14 26.45 -49.37
C LEU A 508 -2.58 25.98 -49.13
N PRO A 509 -2.83 25.25 -48.03
CA PRO A 509 -4.18 24.90 -47.62
C PRO A 509 -5.10 26.12 -47.61
N ARG A 510 -6.36 25.91 -48.00
CA ARG A 510 -7.38 26.97 -47.96
C ARG A 510 -7.45 27.53 -46.54
N ARG A 511 -7.79 28.83 -46.43
CA ARG A 511 -8.04 29.45 -45.12
C ARG A 511 -9.12 28.62 -44.42
N GLY A 512 -8.76 27.89 -43.36
CA GLY A 512 -9.72 27.41 -42.39
C GLY A 512 -10.54 28.60 -41.89
N ARG A 513 -11.83 28.38 -41.62
CA ARG A 513 -12.79 29.46 -41.33
C ARG A 513 -12.37 30.36 -40.18
#